data_AF-A0A948TRN8-F1
#
_entry.id   AF-A0A948TRN8-F1
#
_cell.length_a   1.000
_cell.length_b   1.000
_cell.length_c   1.000
_cell.angle_alpha   90.00
_cell.angle_beta   90.00
_cell.angle_gamma   90.00
#
_symmetry.space_group_name_H-M   'P 1'
#
loop_
_entity.id
_entity.type
_entity.pdbx_description
1 polymer ?
#
loop_
_entity_poly.entity_id
_entity_poly.type
_entity_poly.pdbx_seq_one_letter_code
_entity_poly.pdbx_strand_id
1 'polypeptide(L)' 'MIHKPVLEKEVIECLDPKPNENFIDCTLGHGGHARLILERTSPNGKLVGIDKDPEQIKIAKEQLKEF' A
#
# COMPACT_ATOMS: atom_id res chain seq x y z
N MET A 1 -12.29 1.42 14.45
CA MET A 1 -12.48 0.27 13.53
C MET A 1 -11.33 0.32 12.54
N ILE A 2 -10.59 -0.77 12.35
CA ILE A 2 -9.46 -0.81 11.41
C ILE A 2 -10.04 -0.87 9.98
N HIS A 3 -9.59 0.01 9.09
CA HIS A 3 -10.05 0.01 7.71
C HIS A 3 -9.58 -1.27 7.00
N LYS A 4 -10.51 -2.00 6.39
CA LYS A 4 -10.23 -3.22 5.64
C LYS A 4 -10.32 -2.91 4.14
N PRO A 5 -9.24 -3.09 3.35
CA PRO A 5 -9.28 -2.84 1.92
C PRO A 5 -10.26 -3.77 1.21
N VAL A 6 -10.99 -3.24 0.23
CA VAL A 6 -11.89 -4.04 -0.62
C VAL A 6 -11.05 -4.95 -1.52
N LEU A 7 -11.45 -6.21 -1.65
CA LEU A 7 -10.76 -7.23 -2.46
C LEU A 7 -9.27 -7.41 -2.11
N GLU A 8 -8.91 -7.31 -0.83
CA GLU A 8 -7.52 -7.42 -0.38
C GLU A 8 -6.83 -8.73 -0.81
N LYS A 9 -7.56 -9.84 -0.89
CA LYS A 9 -7.01 -11.15 -1.25
C LYS A 9 -6.74 -11.21 -2.75
N GLU A 10 -7.75 -10.85 -3.52
CA GLU A 10 -7.74 -10.88 -4.97
C GLU A 10 -6.65 -9.94 -5.52
N VAL A 11 -6.49 -8.74 -4.94
CA VAL A 11 -5.42 -7.82 -5.32
C VAL A 11 -4.04 -8.43 -5.10
N ILE A 12 -3.81 -9.07 -3.95
CA ILE A 12 -2.52 -9.70 -3.65
C ILE A 12 -2.28 -10.95 -4.51
N GLU A 13 -3.31 -11.75 -4.78
CA GLU A 13 -3.20 -12.91 -5.66
C GLU A 13 -2.93 -12.50 -7.11
N CYS A 14 -3.56 -11.43 -7.61
CA CYS A 14 -3.35 -10.94 -8.97
C CYS A 14 -2.02 -10.23 -9.16
N LEU A 15 -1.59 -9.41 -8.20
CA LEU A 15 -0.31 -8.69 -8.28
C LEU A 15 0.90 -9.55 -7.92
N ASP A 16 0.68 -10.59 -7.11
CA ASP A 16 1.68 -11.52 -6.59
C ASP A 16 3.02 -10.86 -6.15
N PRO A 17 2.99 -9.85 -5.26
CA PRO A 17 4.17 -9.05 -4.96
C PRO A 17 5.31 -9.89 -4.37
N LYS A 18 6.52 -9.75 -4.94
CA LYS A 18 7.71 -10.47 -4.49
C LYS A 18 8.67 -9.57 -3.70
N PRO A 19 9.53 -10.15 -2.84
CA PRO A 19 10.53 -9.38 -2.12
C PRO A 19 11.38 -8.50 -3.04
N ASN A 20 11.57 -7.24 -2.63
CA ASN A 20 12.36 -6.22 -3.33
C ASN A 20 11.77 -5.67 -4.65
N GLU A 21 10.54 -6.04 -5.01
CA GLU A 21 9.84 -5.43 -6.15
C GLU A 21 9.33 -4.02 -5.84
N ASN A 22 9.13 -3.23 -6.88
CA ASN A 22 8.62 -1.86 -6.77
C ASN A 22 7.20 -1.75 -7.33
N PHE A 23 6.36 -0.97 -6.67
CA PHE A 23 4.95 -0.79 -7.04
C PHE A 23 4.55 0.69 -7.11
N ILE A 24 3.50 0.96 -7.87
CA ILE A 24 2.80 2.24 -7.87
C ILE A 24 1.35 1.98 -7.47
N ASP A 25 0.91 2.61 -6.38
CA ASP A 25 -0.51 2.65 -6.00
C ASP A 25 -1.08 4.01 -6.44
N CYS A 26 -1.84 4.01 -7.53
CA CYS A 26 -2.41 5.22 -8.13
C CYS A 26 -3.60 5.79 -7.35
N THR A 27 -4.07 5.09 -6.32
CA THR A 27 -5.26 5.42 -5.53
C THR A 27 -5.01 5.10 -4.06
N LEU A 28 -3.92 5.64 -3.52
CA LEU A 28 -3.37 5.27 -2.21
C LEU A 28 -4.42 5.25 -1.10
N GLY A 29 -5.35 6.22 -1.09
CA GLY A 29 -6.33 6.39 -0.04
C GLY A 29 -5.65 6.45 1.33
N HIS A 30 -6.16 5.69 2.29
CA HIS A 30 -5.52 5.58 3.61
C HIS A 30 -4.30 4.65 3.66
N GLY A 31 -3.86 4.04 2.55
CA GLY A 31 -2.69 3.15 2.48
C GLY A 31 -2.98 1.67 2.69
N GLY A 32 -4.25 1.25 2.62
CA GLY A 32 -4.67 -0.11 2.94
C GLY A 32 -4.07 -1.20 2.03
N HIS A 33 -4.20 -1.05 0.71
CA HIS A 33 -3.58 -1.97 -0.26
C HIS A 33 -2.06 -1.82 -0.30
N ALA A 34 -1.55 -0.59 -0.25
CA ALA A 34 -0.12 -0.30 -0.17
C ALA A 34 0.57 -1.04 1.00
N ARG A 35 -0.06 -1.11 2.18
CA ARG A 35 0.47 -1.86 3.33
C ARG A 35 0.65 -3.34 3.01
N LEU A 36 -0.36 -3.97 2.40
CA LEU A 36 -0.32 -5.40 2.05
C LEU A 36 0.76 -5.73 1.01
N ILE A 37 1.02 -4.79 0.09
CA ILE A 37 2.13 -4.90 -0.86
C ILE A 37 3.46 -4.76 -0.13
N LEU A 38 3.64 -3.71 0.68
CA LEU A 38 4.88 -3.44 1.41
C LEU A 38 5.24 -4.55 2.40
N GLU A 39 4.26 -5.16 3.09
CA GLU A 39 4.46 -6.34 3.94
C GLU A 39 5.16 -7.51 3.21
N ARG A 40 5.06 -7.60 1.88
CA ARG A 40 5.67 -8.65 1.05
C ARG A 40 6.93 -8.20 0.34
N THR A 41 7.03 -6.92 -0.02
CA THR A 41 8.13 -6.38 -0.83
C THR A 41 9.25 -5.79 0.02
N SER A 42 8.97 -5.32 1.23
CA SER A 42 9.96 -4.77 2.17
C SER A 42 11.01 -5.83 2.59
N PRO A 43 12.22 -5.42 2.98
CA PRO A 43 12.66 -4.05 3.27
C PRO A 43 13.17 -3.25 2.06
N ASN A 44 13.52 -3.88 0.93
CA ASN A 44 14.13 -3.14 -0.19
C ASN A 44 13.15 -2.75 -1.29
N GLY A 45 11.96 -3.35 -1.31
CA GLY A 45 10.91 -2.98 -2.26
C GLY A 45 10.36 -1.59 -1.94
N LYS A 46 10.02 -0.84 -2.97
CA LYS A 46 9.55 0.54 -2.83
C LYS A 46 8.15 0.69 -3.41
N LEU A 47 7.33 1.52 -2.76
CA LEU A 47 6.01 1.86 -3.25
C LEU A 47 5.89 3.37 -3.42
N VAL A 48 5.42 3.80 -4.59
CA VAL A 48 5.00 5.19 -4.84
C VAL A 48 3.48 5.25 -4.73
N GLY A 49 2.98 5.94 -3.71
CA GLY A 49 1.55 6.15 -3.51
C GLY A 49 1.10 7.51 -4.03
N ILE A 50 0.02 7.52 -4.80
CA ILE A 50 -0.58 8.73 -5.38
C ILE A 50 -2.03 8.82 -4.88
N ASP A 51 -2.41 9.99 -4.38
CA ASP A 51 -3.80 10.36 -4.15
C ASP A 51 -3.96 11.86 -4.44
N LYS A 52 -5.17 12.28 -4.79
CA LYS A 52 -5.50 13.70 -4.98
C LYS A 52 -5.84 14.38 -3.67
N ASP A 53 -6.29 13.62 -2.67
CA ASP A 53 -6.71 14.15 -1.38
C ASP A 53 -5.50 14.23 -0.43
N PRO A 54 -5.08 15.44 -0.02
CA PRO A 54 -3.93 15.61 0.87
C PRO A 54 -4.16 15.00 2.27
N GLU A 55 -5.41 14.89 2.75
CA GLU A 55 -5.69 14.27 4.05
C GLU A 55 -5.48 12.74 3.98
N GLN A 56 -5.83 12.11 2.86
CA GLN A 56 -5.53 10.69 2.61
C GLN A 56 -4.03 10.43 2.61
N ILE A 57 -3.26 11.28 1.94
CA ILE A 57 -1.79 11.21 1.93
C ILE A 57 -1.24 11.29 3.37
N LYS A 58 -1.76 12.20 4.19
CA LYS A 58 -1.32 12.36 5.58
C LYS A 58 -1.62 11.12 6.41
N ILE A 59 -2.81 10.55 6.29
CA ILE A 59 -3.20 9.33 7.01
C ILE A 59 -2.34 8.14 6.55
N ALA A 60 -2.15 7.97 5.24
CA ALA A 60 -1.34 6.88 4.69
C ALA A 60 0.13 6.96 5.16
N LYS A 61 0.72 8.16 5.23
CA LYS A 61 2.07 8.34 5.76
C LYS A 61 2.21 7.86 7.20
N GLU A 62 1.22 8.11 8.04
CA GLU A 62 1.24 7.62 9.43
C GLU A 62 1.05 6.10 9.50
N GLN A 63 0.15 5.54 8.68
CA GLN A 63 -0.11 4.10 8.65
C GLN A 63 1.06 3.27 8.09
N LEU A 64 1.87 3.84 7.20
CA LEU A 64 2.94 3.14 6.49
C LEU A 64 4.34 3.46 7.05
N LYS A 65 4.46 4.16 8.18
CA LYS A 65 5.73 4.64 8.75
C LYS A 65 6.76 3.56 9.11
N GLU A 66 6.33 2.30 9.15
CA GLU A 66 7.16 1.14 9.52
C GLU A 66 7.90 0.51 8.34
N PHE A 67 7.53 0.88 7.10
CA PHE A 67 8.16 0.43 5.86
C PHE A 67 9.10 1.51 5.30
#